data_AF-A0A2V9JYM2-F1
#
_entry.id   AF-A0A2V9JYM2-F1
#
_cell.length_a   1.000
_cell.length_b   1.000
_cell.length_c   1.000
_cell.angle_alpha   90.00
_cell.angle_beta   90.00
_cell.angle_gamma   90.00
#
_symmetry.space_group_name_H-M   'P 1'
#
loop_
_entity.id
_entity.type
_entity.pdbx_description
1 polymer ?
#
loop_
_entity_poly.entity_id
_entity_poly.type
_entity_poly.pdbx_seq_one_letter_code
_entity_poly.pdbx_strand_id
1 'polypeptide(L)'
;MDFACTSMDAVFLLYATVAWRLALGAFSTGRARAAVWTGLALFAASMASFSALVVGLAVSVYGIACWGRLRAKALRQLAVVAASFAAGGALVYAVTGFSLRECFAVARFQNVALMTRVIGRDPAALYGRIAFGNIAAFAIGAGLGLVPALALRLGTSGSKLDPWAAATAAVLAVMTFGGFYTMETERIWLYALPWIALVAVSARPFECGALRVLLVAGWVQSLAMEVLLFTLW
;
A
#
# COMPACT_ATOMS: atom_id res chain seq x y z
N MET A 1 3.62 27.91 1.07
CA MET A 1 4.29 26.80 1.80
C MET A 1 4.02 25.46 1.11
N ASP A 2 3.63 25.44 -0.16
CA ASP A 2 3.10 24.24 -0.83
C ASP A 2 4.18 23.31 -1.42
N PHE A 3 5.43 23.76 -1.50
CA PHE A 3 6.57 22.95 -1.96
C PHE A 3 6.97 21.81 -1.00
N ALA A 4 6.60 21.92 0.29
CA ALA A 4 6.91 20.90 1.30
C ALA A 4 5.97 19.67 1.24
N CYS A 5 4.79 19.82 0.61
CA CYS A 5 3.81 18.72 0.52
C CYS A 5 4.15 17.75 -0.62
N THR A 6 4.66 18.26 -1.76
CA THR A 6 4.96 17.43 -2.95
C THR A 6 6.21 16.56 -2.77
N SER A 7 7.12 16.98 -1.90
CA SER A 7 8.33 16.24 -1.55
C SER A 7 8.05 15.07 -0.62
N MET A 8 7.42 15.30 0.53
CA MET A 8 7.20 14.20 1.48
C MET A 8 6.48 12.99 0.85
N ASP A 9 5.56 13.20 -0.09
CA ASP A 9 4.88 12.14 -0.83
C ASP A 9 5.82 11.31 -1.71
N ALA A 10 6.87 11.92 -2.27
CA ALA A 10 7.92 11.24 -3.03
C ALA A 10 8.81 10.38 -2.11
N VAL A 11 9.23 10.90 -0.94
CA VAL A 11 9.94 10.10 0.08
C VAL A 11 9.11 8.87 0.46
N PHE A 12 7.82 9.04 0.69
CA PHE A 12 6.95 7.94 1.08
C PHE A 12 6.72 6.93 -0.05
N LEU A 13 6.57 7.39 -1.29
CA LEU A 13 6.48 6.55 -2.47
C LEU A 13 7.75 5.71 -2.65
N LEU A 14 8.93 6.27 -2.32
CA LEU A 14 10.21 5.57 -2.31
C LEU A 14 10.15 4.31 -1.45
N TYR A 15 9.74 4.47 -0.18
CA TYR A 15 9.67 3.36 0.78
C TYR A 15 8.60 2.34 0.41
N ALA A 16 7.43 2.77 -0.04
CA ALA A 16 6.36 1.91 -0.52
C ALA A 16 6.80 1.05 -1.73
N THR A 17 7.50 1.68 -2.68
CA THR A 17 8.03 1.05 -3.89
C THR A 17 9.10 0.01 -3.56
N VAL A 18 10.02 0.34 -2.63
CA VAL A 18 11.05 -0.58 -2.15
C VAL A 18 10.41 -1.78 -1.44
N ALA A 19 9.46 -1.55 -0.54
CA ALA A 19 8.74 -2.61 0.17
C ALA A 19 8.03 -3.56 -0.82
N TRP A 20 7.37 -3.02 -1.85
CA TRP A 20 6.70 -3.81 -2.88
C TRP A 20 7.69 -4.65 -3.71
N ARG A 21 8.81 -4.05 -4.14
CA ARG A 21 9.88 -4.74 -4.87
C ARG A 21 10.44 -5.92 -4.05
N LEU A 22 10.71 -5.69 -2.78
CA LEU A 22 11.25 -6.71 -1.88
C LEU A 22 10.23 -7.81 -1.61
N ALA A 23 8.95 -7.47 -1.44
CA ALA A 23 7.87 -8.42 -1.26
C ALA A 23 7.80 -9.39 -2.45
N LEU A 24 7.84 -8.86 -3.67
CA LEU A 24 7.85 -9.69 -4.88
C LEU A 24 9.06 -10.61 -4.95
N GLY A 25 10.24 -10.13 -4.57
CA GLY A 25 11.43 -10.96 -4.43
C GLY A 25 11.24 -12.08 -3.39
N ALA A 26 10.62 -11.77 -2.25
CA ALA A 26 10.37 -12.73 -1.17
C ALA A 26 9.39 -13.84 -1.61
N PHE A 27 8.29 -13.50 -2.26
CA PHE A 27 7.28 -14.49 -2.68
C PHE A 27 7.71 -15.29 -3.92
N SER A 28 8.46 -14.69 -4.85
CA SER A 28 8.97 -15.41 -6.03
C SER A 28 10.10 -16.37 -5.67
N THR A 29 11.13 -15.91 -4.94
CA THR A 29 12.31 -16.72 -4.65
C THR A 29 12.13 -17.59 -3.39
N GLY A 30 11.36 -17.13 -2.40
CA GLY A 30 11.25 -17.78 -1.09
C GLY A 30 12.40 -17.53 -0.13
N ARG A 31 13.29 -16.60 -0.47
CA ARG A 31 14.46 -16.32 0.37
C ARG A 31 14.02 -15.54 1.60
N ALA A 32 14.24 -16.11 2.78
CA ALA A 32 13.90 -15.49 4.06
C ALA A 32 14.54 -14.08 4.20
N ARG A 33 15.75 -13.88 3.68
CA ARG A 33 16.40 -12.56 3.66
C ARG A 33 15.57 -11.49 2.96
N ALA A 34 14.91 -11.83 1.86
CA ALA A 34 14.03 -10.89 1.15
C ALA A 34 12.79 -10.56 2.00
N ALA A 35 12.18 -11.55 2.67
CA ALA A 35 11.07 -11.30 3.59
C ALA A 35 11.47 -10.44 4.79
N VAL A 36 12.67 -10.63 5.35
CA VAL A 36 13.19 -9.77 6.43
C VAL A 36 13.28 -8.33 5.96
N TRP A 37 13.93 -8.09 4.81
CA TRP A 37 14.05 -6.75 4.25
C TRP A 37 12.68 -6.14 3.90
N THR A 38 11.72 -6.93 3.42
CA THR A 38 10.35 -6.46 3.20
C THR A 38 9.70 -5.99 4.50
N GLY A 39 9.83 -6.75 5.59
CA GLY A 39 9.26 -6.37 6.89
C GLY A 39 9.89 -5.10 7.46
N LEU A 40 11.22 -4.98 7.36
CA LEU A 40 11.94 -3.77 7.78
C LEU A 40 11.60 -2.55 6.89
N ALA A 41 11.47 -2.74 5.58
CA ALA A 41 11.07 -1.68 4.66
C ALA A 41 9.62 -1.22 4.92
N LEU A 42 8.70 -2.15 5.19
CA LEU A 42 7.32 -1.81 5.59
C LEU A 42 7.29 -1.06 6.93
N PHE A 43 8.15 -1.44 7.88
CA PHE A 43 8.27 -0.73 9.15
C PHE A 43 8.78 0.70 8.95
N ALA A 44 9.88 0.87 8.20
CA ALA A 44 10.41 2.20 7.87
C ALA A 44 9.36 3.05 7.10
N ALA A 45 8.66 2.45 6.14
CA ALA A 45 7.57 3.10 5.42
C ALA A 45 6.44 3.54 6.38
N SER A 46 6.11 2.72 7.38
CA SER A 46 5.07 3.01 8.38
C SER A 46 5.48 4.09 9.40
N MET A 47 6.78 4.29 9.63
CA MET A 47 7.29 5.45 10.38
C MET A 47 7.11 6.75 9.59
N ALA A 48 7.18 6.65 8.26
CA ALA A 48 7.08 7.81 7.38
C ALA A 48 5.61 8.19 7.09
N SER A 49 4.75 7.21 6.79
CA SER A 49 3.32 7.42 6.57
C SER A 49 2.52 6.15 6.89
N PHE A 50 1.38 6.33 7.58
CA PHE A 50 0.44 5.24 7.87
C PHE A 50 -0.19 4.64 6.61
N SER A 51 -0.17 5.37 5.49
CA SER A 51 -0.65 4.86 4.19
C SER A 51 0.20 3.68 3.68
N ALA A 52 1.42 3.49 4.20
CA ALA A 52 2.22 2.29 3.95
C ALA A 52 1.58 0.99 4.47
N LEU A 53 0.65 1.07 5.43
CA LEU A 53 -0.12 -0.08 5.90
C LEU A 53 -0.98 -0.69 4.79
N VAL A 54 -1.42 0.12 3.81
CA VAL A 54 -2.15 -0.36 2.62
C VAL A 54 -1.24 -1.23 1.75
N VAL A 55 0.05 -0.89 1.64
CA VAL A 55 1.04 -1.72 0.96
C VAL A 55 1.25 -3.03 1.72
N GLY A 56 1.36 -2.98 3.05
CA GLY A 56 1.43 -4.17 3.90
C GLY A 56 0.19 -5.08 3.78
N LEU A 57 -0.99 -4.49 3.71
CA LEU A 57 -2.25 -5.19 3.45
C LEU A 57 -2.20 -5.85 2.07
N ALA A 58 -1.78 -5.13 1.03
CA ALA A 58 -1.68 -5.67 -0.32
C ALA A 58 -0.71 -6.85 -0.39
N VAL A 59 0.44 -6.76 0.28
CA VAL A 59 1.41 -7.85 0.41
C VAL A 59 0.79 -9.06 1.12
N SER A 60 0.01 -8.81 2.17
CA SER A 60 -0.63 -9.86 2.99
C SER A 60 -1.73 -10.58 2.22
N VAL A 61 -2.64 -9.83 1.60
CA VAL A 61 -3.72 -10.36 0.77
C VAL A 61 -3.13 -11.10 -0.43
N TYR A 62 -2.05 -10.60 -1.02
CA TYR A 62 -1.36 -11.30 -2.10
C TYR A 62 -0.75 -12.65 -1.65
N GLY A 63 -0.03 -12.66 -0.53
CA GLY A 63 0.55 -13.89 0.02
C GLY A 63 -0.53 -14.92 0.37
N ILE A 64 -1.68 -14.45 0.84
CA ILE A 64 -2.90 -15.25 1.08
C ILE A 64 -3.48 -15.76 -0.23
N ALA A 65 -3.72 -14.91 -1.24
CA ALA A 65 -4.35 -15.30 -2.50
C ALA A 65 -3.55 -16.37 -3.28
N CYS A 66 -2.23 -16.46 -3.06
CA CYS A 66 -1.38 -17.55 -3.55
C CYS A 66 -1.66 -18.93 -2.88
N TRP A 67 -2.75 -19.05 -2.11
CA TRP A 67 -3.17 -20.16 -1.23
C TRP A 67 -3.11 -21.57 -1.83
N GLY A 68 -3.09 -21.72 -3.16
CA GLY A 68 -3.06 -23.01 -3.84
C GLY A 68 -1.68 -23.69 -3.86
N ARG A 69 -0.79 -23.24 -4.76
CA ARG A 69 0.42 -24.01 -5.14
C ARG A 69 1.62 -23.85 -4.19
N LEU A 70 1.65 -22.82 -3.35
CA LEU A 70 2.83 -22.45 -2.54
C LEU A 70 2.49 -22.07 -1.10
N ARG A 71 1.38 -22.60 -0.55
CA ARG A 71 0.78 -22.17 0.73
C ARG A 71 1.77 -22.11 1.90
N ALA A 72 2.51 -23.19 2.15
CA ALA A 72 3.47 -23.24 3.26
C ALA A 72 4.62 -22.22 3.08
N LYS A 73 5.08 -22.04 1.84
CA LYS A 73 6.13 -21.08 1.50
C LYS A 73 5.64 -19.64 1.69
N ALA A 74 4.45 -19.31 1.21
CA ALA A 74 3.86 -17.99 1.33
C ALA A 74 3.55 -17.62 2.79
N LEU A 75 2.95 -18.53 3.56
CA LEU A 75 2.71 -18.34 5.00
C LEU A 75 4.01 -18.13 5.77
N ARG A 76 5.06 -18.91 5.47
CA ARG A 76 6.38 -18.71 6.06
C ARG A 76 6.95 -17.33 5.73
N GLN A 77 6.86 -16.87 4.48
CA GLN A 77 7.33 -15.53 4.13
C GLN A 77 6.52 -14.45 4.84
N LEU A 78 5.19 -14.56 4.88
CA LEU A 78 4.32 -13.64 5.62
C LEU A 78 4.67 -13.58 7.10
N ALA A 79 4.90 -14.74 7.73
CA ALA A 79 5.33 -14.81 9.13
C ALA A 79 6.68 -14.11 9.34
N VAL A 80 7.65 -14.30 8.43
CA VAL A 80 8.95 -13.62 8.50
C VAL A 80 8.81 -12.10 8.29
N VAL A 81 7.97 -11.66 7.35
CA VAL A 81 7.67 -10.24 7.13
C VAL A 81 7.07 -9.62 8.39
N ALA A 82 6.03 -10.26 8.95
CA ALA A 82 5.35 -9.79 10.15
C ALA A 82 6.29 -9.77 11.37
N ALA A 83 7.08 -10.82 11.57
CA ALA A 83 8.06 -10.90 12.65
C ALA A 83 9.14 -9.82 12.51
N SER A 84 9.63 -9.55 11.30
CA SER A 84 10.66 -8.53 11.06
C SER A 84 10.12 -7.12 11.24
N PHE A 85 8.87 -6.86 10.82
CA PHE A 85 8.17 -5.62 11.09
C PHE A 85 7.99 -5.39 12.60
N ALA A 86 7.50 -6.40 13.32
CA ALA A 86 7.30 -6.33 14.76
C ALA A 86 8.63 -6.18 15.52
N ALA A 87 9.69 -6.87 15.08
CA ALA A 87 11.03 -6.73 15.65
C ALA A 87 11.59 -5.32 15.47
N GLY A 88 11.38 -4.70 14.29
CA GLY A 88 11.75 -3.30 14.05
C GLY A 88 11.02 -2.35 15.02
N GLY A 89 9.71 -2.53 15.18
CA GLY A 89 8.92 -1.75 16.13
C GLY A 89 9.32 -1.96 17.58
N ALA A 90 9.57 -3.20 18.00
CA ALA A 90 10.00 -3.54 19.35
C ALA A 90 11.39 -2.96 19.65
N LEU A 91 12.31 -2.99 18.68
CA LEU A 91 13.65 -2.40 18.82
C LEU A 91 13.56 -0.88 18.99
N VAL A 92 12.78 -0.20 18.14
CA VAL A 92 12.59 1.25 18.27
C VAL A 92 11.97 1.58 19.62
N TYR A 93 10.91 0.87 20.03
CA TYR A 93 10.28 1.07 21.34
C TYR A 93 11.27 0.84 22.49
N ALA A 94 12.08 -0.21 22.44
CA ALA A 94 13.05 -0.51 23.48
C ALA A 94 14.14 0.57 23.61
N VAL A 95 14.54 1.20 22.50
CA VAL A 95 15.59 2.22 22.48
C VAL A 95 15.06 3.62 22.80
N THR A 96 13.87 3.98 22.31
CA THR A 96 13.38 5.37 22.36
C THR A 96 12.11 5.54 23.19
N GLY A 97 11.45 4.45 23.61
CA GLY A 97 10.11 4.47 24.19
C GLY A 97 9.00 4.75 23.17
N PHE A 98 9.31 4.90 21.88
CA PHE A 98 8.32 5.25 20.86
C PHE A 98 7.39 4.08 20.52
N SER A 99 6.09 4.26 20.76
CA SER A 99 5.05 3.26 20.47
C SER A 99 4.31 3.58 19.16
N LEU A 100 4.58 2.79 18.12
CA LEU A 100 3.87 2.93 16.83
C LEU A 100 2.34 2.77 16.98
N ARG A 101 1.92 1.89 17.90
CA ARG A 101 0.50 1.66 18.19
C ARG A 101 -0.17 2.91 18.76
N GLU A 102 0.47 3.57 19.72
CA GLU A 102 -0.05 4.81 20.32
C GLU A 102 -0.04 5.94 19.30
N CYS A 103 1.03 6.06 18.52
CA CYS A 103 1.12 7.03 17.44
C CYS A 103 -0.06 6.86 16.45
N PHE A 104 -0.35 5.62 16.04
CA PHE A 104 -1.50 5.32 15.18
C PHE A 104 -2.85 5.66 15.84
N ALA A 105 -3.00 5.35 17.14
CA ALA A 105 -4.23 5.66 17.88
C ALA A 105 -4.47 7.17 17.97
N VAL A 106 -3.42 7.95 18.26
CA VAL A 106 -3.47 9.42 18.31
C VAL A 106 -3.76 10.00 16.93
N ALA A 107 -3.07 9.54 15.88
CA ALA A 107 -3.29 9.98 14.51
C ALA A 107 -4.73 9.72 14.04
N ARG A 108 -5.28 8.54 14.34
CA ARG A 108 -6.67 8.21 14.07
C ARG A 108 -7.64 9.14 14.82
N PHE A 109 -7.39 9.37 16.11
CA PHE A 109 -8.22 10.26 16.91
C PHE A 109 -8.21 11.70 16.37
N GLN A 110 -7.03 12.22 16.04
CA GLN A 110 -6.87 13.56 15.46
C GLN A 110 -7.57 13.70 14.10
N ASN A 111 -7.44 12.70 13.22
CA ASN A 111 -8.14 12.70 11.93
C ASN A 111 -9.66 12.70 12.08
N VAL A 112 -10.20 11.84 12.95
CA VAL A 112 -11.64 11.83 13.23
C VAL A 112 -12.09 13.16 13.82
N ALA A 113 -11.35 13.72 14.78
CA ALA A 113 -11.68 15.01 15.40
C ALA A 113 -11.66 16.16 14.39
N LEU A 114 -10.68 16.18 13.48
CA LEU A 114 -10.59 17.18 12.41
C LEU A 114 -11.79 17.07 11.46
N MET A 115 -12.11 15.85 10.98
CA MET A 115 -13.26 15.64 10.11
C MET A 115 -14.58 16.02 10.78
N THR A 116 -14.77 15.68 12.06
CA THR A 116 -15.95 16.09 12.83
C THR A 116 -16.08 17.60 12.90
N ARG A 117 -14.97 18.34 13.08
CA ARG A 117 -14.99 19.81 13.08
C ARG A 117 -15.37 20.41 11.72
N VAL A 118 -14.85 19.84 10.64
CA VAL A 118 -15.12 20.33 9.27
C VAL A 118 -16.55 20.03 8.83
N ILE A 119 -17.03 18.81 9.12
CA ILE A 119 -18.35 18.33 8.66
C ILE A 119 -19.47 18.73 9.64
N GLY A 120 -19.12 19.05 10.88
CA GLY A 120 -20.05 19.40 11.96
C GLY A 120 -20.88 18.21 12.47
N ARG A 121 -20.52 16.98 12.10
CA ARG A 121 -21.19 15.72 12.48
C ARG A 121 -20.18 14.60 12.62
N ASP A 122 -20.54 13.56 13.37
CA ASP A 122 -19.74 12.35 13.48
C ASP A 122 -19.55 11.69 12.10
N PRO A 123 -18.32 11.50 11.62
CA PRO A 123 -18.01 10.83 10.37
C PRO A 123 -18.61 9.41 10.28
N ALA A 124 -18.75 8.69 11.39
CA ALA A 124 -19.35 7.36 11.40
C ALA A 124 -20.81 7.38 10.96
N ALA A 125 -21.57 8.41 11.36
CA ALA A 125 -22.96 8.60 10.97
C ALA A 125 -23.12 8.95 9.47
N LEU A 126 -22.04 9.38 8.82
CA LEU A 126 -21.99 9.75 7.41
C LEU A 126 -21.25 8.73 6.55
N TYR A 127 -20.96 7.55 7.10
CA TYR A 127 -20.16 6.52 6.43
C TYR A 127 -20.61 6.22 5.00
N GLY A 128 -21.92 6.09 4.75
CA GLY A 128 -22.44 5.84 3.40
C GLY A 128 -22.14 6.97 2.40
N ARG A 129 -22.25 8.23 2.84
CA ARG A 129 -21.91 9.39 1.99
C ARG A 129 -20.42 9.51 1.76
N ILE A 130 -19.61 9.26 2.79
CA ILE A 130 -18.15 9.25 2.68
C ILE A 130 -17.72 8.14 1.73
N ALA A 131 -18.20 6.92 1.92
CA ALA A 131 -17.92 5.78 1.03
C ALA A 131 -18.34 6.07 -0.42
N PHE A 132 -19.51 6.68 -0.65
CA PHE A 132 -19.93 7.10 -1.98
C PHE A 132 -18.97 8.13 -2.59
N GLY A 133 -18.63 9.19 -1.85
CA GLY A 133 -17.66 10.18 -2.28
C GLY A 133 -16.31 9.56 -2.65
N ASN A 134 -15.87 8.55 -1.88
CA ASN A 134 -14.62 7.83 -2.13
C ASN A 134 -14.68 7.01 -3.41
N ILE A 135 -15.79 6.28 -3.62
CA ILE A 135 -16.02 5.51 -4.85
C ILE A 135 -16.05 6.46 -6.04
N ALA A 136 -16.74 7.59 -5.93
CA ALA A 136 -16.84 8.57 -7.00
C ALA A 136 -15.46 9.19 -7.31
N ALA A 137 -14.71 9.59 -6.28
CA ALA A 137 -13.36 10.13 -6.44
C ALA A 137 -12.40 9.11 -7.07
N PHE A 138 -12.45 7.85 -6.61
CA PHE A 138 -11.69 6.76 -7.23
C PHE A 138 -12.09 6.56 -8.69
N ALA A 139 -13.39 6.45 -8.98
CA ALA A 139 -13.92 6.23 -10.32
C ALA A 139 -13.44 7.32 -11.29
N ILE A 140 -13.57 8.59 -10.89
CA ILE A 140 -13.13 9.75 -11.68
C ILE A 140 -11.60 9.75 -11.86
N GLY A 141 -10.84 9.52 -10.78
CA GLY A 141 -9.38 9.65 -10.81
C GLY A 141 -8.67 8.52 -11.56
N ALA A 142 -9.11 7.28 -11.38
CA ALA A 142 -8.43 6.11 -11.97
C ALA A 142 -9.35 4.91 -12.25
N GLY A 143 -10.50 4.81 -11.58
CA GLY A 143 -11.38 3.65 -11.62
C GLY A 143 -12.03 3.42 -12.98
N LEU A 144 -12.34 4.47 -13.74
CA LEU A 144 -12.91 4.34 -15.10
C LEU A 144 -12.01 3.55 -16.06
N GLY A 145 -10.68 3.59 -15.88
CA GLY A 145 -9.74 2.76 -16.65
C GLY A 145 -9.40 1.44 -15.94
N LEU A 146 -9.16 1.50 -14.63
CA LEU A 146 -8.64 0.37 -13.87
C LEU A 146 -9.68 -0.72 -13.60
N VAL A 147 -10.93 -0.35 -13.29
CA VAL A 147 -11.99 -1.31 -12.98
C VAL A 147 -12.35 -2.15 -14.21
N PRO A 148 -12.60 -1.57 -15.41
CA PRO A 148 -12.84 -2.37 -16.61
C PRO A 148 -11.65 -3.24 -16.98
N ALA A 149 -10.42 -2.74 -16.90
CA ALA A 149 -9.22 -3.52 -17.19
C ALA A 149 -9.06 -4.71 -16.23
N LEU A 150 -9.30 -4.50 -14.94
CA LEU A 150 -9.30 -5.58 -13.94
C LEU A 150 -10.44 -6.58 -14.15
N ALA A 151 -11.64 -6.11 -14.50
CA ALA A 151 -12.80 -6.96 -14.80
C ALA A 151 -12.57 -7.81 -16.05
N LEU A 152 -12.01 -7.24 -17.12
CA LEU A 152 -11.61 -7.96 -18.32
C LEU A 152 -10.55 -9.03 -18.00
N ARG A 153 -9.58 -8.72 -17.13
CA ARG A 153 -8.58 -9.69 -16.67
C ARG A 153 -9.20 -10.84 -15.87
N LEU A 154 -10.12 -10.53 -14.95
CA LEU A 154 -10.85 -11.55 -14.19
C LEU A 154 -11.71 -12.43 -15.11
N GLY A 155 -12.34 -11.85 -16.14
CA GLY A 155 -13.18 -12.57 -17.11
C GLY A 155 -12.40 -13.38 -18.15
N THR A 156 -11.18 -12.98 -18.49
CA THR A 156 -10.31 -13.70 -19.46
C THR A 156 -9.49 -14.83 -18.81
N SER A 157 -9.43 -14.89 -17.48
CA SER A 157 -8.65 -15.87 -16.72
C SER A 157 -9.32 -17.25 -16.60
N GLY A 158 -9.91 -17.81 -17.67
CA GLY A 158 -10.42 -19.19 -17.72
C GLY A 158 -11.18 -19.70 -16.46
N SER A 159 -11.03 -20.98 -16.11
CA SER A 159 -11.69 -21.59 -14.93
C SER A 159 -10.97 -21.36 -13.60
N LYS A 160 -9.86 -20.63 -13.58
CA LYS A 160 -9.05 -20.37 -12.38
C LYS A 160 -8.83 -18.88 -12.22
N LEU A 161 -9.52 -18.29 -11.24
CA LEU A 161 -9.32 -16.93 -10.75
C LEU A 161 -7.82 -16.61 -10.64
N ASP A 162 -7.37 -15.57 -11.34
CA ASP A 162 -6.02 -15.03 -11.20
C ASP A 162 -5.84 -14.51 -9.76
N PRO A 163 -4.98 -15.12 -8.94
CA PRO A 163 -4.76 -14.71 -7.56
C PRO A 163 -4.36 -13.24 -7.42
N TRP A 164 -3.68 -12.69 -8.43
CA TRP A 164 -3.24 -11.30 -8.44
C TRP A 164 -4.40 -10.34 -8.65
N ALA A 165 -5.27 -10.63 -9.60
CA ALA A 165 -6.44 -9.83 -9.87
C ALA A 165 -7.42 -9.88 -8.69
N ALA A 166 -7.61 -11.06 -8.10
CA ALA A 166 -8.44 -11.24 -6.91
C ALA A 166 -7.88 -10.50 -5.68
N ALA A 167 -6.56 -10.60 -5.43
CA ALA A 167 -5.91 -9.87 -4.34
C ALA A 167 -6.04 -8.35 -4.52
N THR A 168 -5.84 -7.87 -5.75
CA THR A 168 -5.96 -6.45 -6.10
C THR A 168 -7.38 -5.94 -5.90
N ALA A 169 -8.39 -6.70 -6.34
CA ALA A 169 -9.79 -6.38 -6.12
C ALA A 169 -10.15 -6.32 -4.63
N ALA A 170 -9.65 -7.27 -3.83
CA ALA A 170 -9.88 -7.29 -2.38
C ALA A 170 -9.23 -6.08 -1.68
N VAL A 171 -8.01 -5.72 -2.05
CA VAL A 171 -7.33 -4.53 -1.50
C VAL A 171 -8.07 -3.25 -1.90
N LEU A 172 -8.50 -3.13 -3.15
CA LEU A 172 -9.33 -2.01 -3.62
C LEU A 172 -10.62 -1.88 -2.81
N ALA A 173 -11.29 -3.01 -2.53
CA ALA A 173 -12.49 -3.02 -1.69
C ALA A 173 -12.17 -2.53 -0.26
N VAL A 174 -11.08 -3.00 0.36
CA VAL A 174 -10.69 -2.55 1.70
C VAL A 174 -10.27 -1.07 1.70
N MET A 175 -9.59 -0.57 0.67
CA MET A 175 -9.26 0.85 0.57
C MET A 175 -10.51 1.73 0.44
N THR A 176 -11.49 1.26 -0.31
CA THR A 176 -12.72 2.01 -0.62
C THR A 176 -13.70 1.99 0.55
N PHE A 177 -13.87 0.84 1.21
CA PHE A 177 -14.87 0.61 2.25
C PHE A 177 -14.28 0.50 3.67
N GLY A 178 -12.98 0.23 3.82
CA GLY A 178 -12.37 0.01 5.14
C GLY A 178 -12.19 1.26 6.00
N GLY A 179 -12.61 2.44 5.51
CA GLY A 179 -12.50 3.71 6.24
C GLY A 179 -11.08 4.31 6.29
N PHE A 180 -10.10 3.67 5.67
CA PHE A 180 -8.71 4.14 5.56
C PHE A 180 -8.58 5.48 4.81
N TYR A 181 -9.54 5.79 3.94
CA TYR A 181 -9.62 7.06 3.20
C TYR A 181 -9.63 8.29 4.11
N THR A 182 -10.15 8.18 5.33
CA THR A 182 -10.23 9.31 6.28
C THR A 182 -8.87 9.73 6.84
N MET A 183 -7.80 8.96 6.61
CA MET A 183 -6.49 9.28 7.14
C MET A 183 -5.61 10.05 6.15
N GLU A 184 -5.51 9.63 4.89
CA GLU A 184 -4.67 10.28 3.86
C GLU A 184 -5.02 9.75 2.44
N THR A 185 -6.24 10.05 1.97
CA THR A 185 -6.75 9.55 0.68
C THR A 185 -5.76 9.63 -0.48
N GLU A 186 -5.20 10.82 -0.69
CA GLU A 186 -4.34 11.13 -1.84
C GLU A 186 -3.06 10.29 -1.82
N ARG A 187 -2.46 10.10 -0.63
CA ARG A 187 -1.26 9.28 -0.42
C ARG A 187 -1.55 7.79 -0.60
N ILE A 188 -2.70 7.33 -0.11
CA ILE A 188 -3.17 5.95 -0.32
C ILE A 188 -3.27 5.64 -1.81
N TRP A 189 -3.86 6.55 -2.60
CA TRP A 189 -3.93 6.39 -4.05
C TRP A 189 -2.55 6.47 -4.70
N LEU A 190 -1.70 7.40 -4.28
CA LEU A 190 -0.34 7.56 -4.81
C LEU A 190 0.50 6.28 -4.66
N TYR A 191 0.37 5.56 -3.54
CA TYR A 191 1.08 4.27 -3.35
C TYR A 191 0.37 3.09 -3.99
N ALA A 192 -0.95 3.14 -4.12
CA ALA A 192 -1.73 2.00 -4.59
C ALA A 192 -1.85 1.93 -6.12
N LEU A 193 -2.07 3.07 -6.78
CA LEU A 193 -2.34 3.15 -8.22
C LEU A 193 -1.27 2.51 -9.10
N PRO A 194 0.05 2.69 -8.85
CA PRO A 194 1.07 2.13 -9.73
C PRO A 194 1.00 0.61 -9.88
N TRP A 195 0.79 -0.12 -8.78
CA TRP A 195 0.73 -1.57 -8.82
C TRP A 195 -0.66 -2.08 -9.20
N ILE A 196 -1.74 -1.38 -8.84
CA ILE A 196 -3.11 -1.70 -9.30
C ILE A 196 -3.18 -1.58 -10.82
N ALA A 197 -2.64 -0.49 -11.39
CA ALA A 197 -2.57 -0.28 -12.82
C ALA A 197 -1.84 -1.42 -13.52
N LEU A 198 -0.68 -1.82 -12.98
CA LEU A 198 0.06 -2.91 -13.56
C LEU A 198 -0.72 -4.24 -13.51
N VAL A 199 -1.38 -4.55 -12.38
CA VAL A 199 -2.24 -5.75 -12.30
C VAL A 199 -3.40 -5.63 -13.27
N ALA A 200 -3.95 -4.45 -13.49
CA ALA A 200 -5.07 -4.29 -14.41
C ALA A 200 -4.65 -4.55 -15.88
N VAL A 201 -3.42 -4.18 -16.27
CA VAL A 201 -3.00 -4.21 -17.69
C VAL A 201 -2.02 -5.33 -18.08
N SER A 202 -1.38 -6.03 -17.14
CA SER A 202 -0.33 -7.00 -17.49
C SER A 202 -0.90 -8.35 -17.98
N ALA A 203 -0.43 -8.86 -19.12
CA ALA A 203 -0.91 -10.13 -19.71
C ALA A 203 -0.42 -11.41 -19.00
N ARG A 204 0.59 -11.31 -18.11
CA ARG A 204 1.15 -12.45 -17.35
C ARG A 204 1.22 -12.14 -15.86
N PRO A 205 1.23 -13.18 -14.99
CA PRO A 205 1.54 -13.00 -13.58
C PRO A 205 2.96 -12.43 -13.45
N PHE A 206 3.06 -11.17 -13.02
CA PHE A 206 4.26 -10.51 -12.48
C PHE A 206 5.64 -11.02 -12.97
N GLU A 207 5.88 -11.09 -14.28
CA GLU A 207 7.22 -11.30 -14.83
C GLU A 207 7.97 -9.95 -14.86
N CYS A 208 8.40 -9.54 -13.67
CA CYS A 208 9.65 -8.90 -13.24
C CYS A 208 10.39 -7.84 -14.09
N GLY A 209 10.06 -7.56 -15.35
CA GLY A 209 10.65 -6.47 -16.13
C GLY A 209 9.87 -5.17 -15.92
N ALA A 210 8.64 -5.12 -16.43
CA ALA A 210 7.82 -3.91 -16.47
C ALA A 210 7.54 -3.32 -15.07
N LEU A 211 7.22 -4.15 -14.07
CA LEU A 211 7.08 -3.64 -12.71
C LEU A 211 8.42 -3.14 -12.16
N ARG A 212 9.52 -3.87 -12.35
CA ARG A 212 10.81 -3.40 -11.82
C ARG A 212 11.19 -2.09 -12.48
N VAL A 213 10.91 -1.91 -13.77
CA VAL A 213 11.09 -0.65 -14.49
C VAL A 213 10.17 0.43 -13.93
N LEU A 214 8.89 0.13 -13.70
CA LEU A 214 7.93 1.12 -13.18
C LEU A 214 8.23 1.52 -11.73
N LEU A 215 8.64 0.56 -10.89
CA LEU A 215 9.11 0.82 -9.53
C LEU A 215 10.44 1.58 -9.54
N VAL A 216 11.38 1.24 -10.44
CA VAL A 216 12.64 1.99 -10.57
C VAL A 216 12.36 3.40 -11.10
N ALA A 217 11.48 3.56 -12.08
CA ALA A 217 11.07 4.86 -12.60
C ALA A 217 10.38 5.69 -11.53
N GLY A 218 9.46 5.10 -10.77
CA GLY A 218 8.83 5.75 -9.61
C GLY A 218 9.85 6.12 -8.53
N TRP A 219 10.84 5.25 -8.27
CA TRP A 219 11.92 5.51 -7.33
C TRP A 219 12.83 6.65 -7.81
N VAL A 220 13.26 6.64 -9.07
CA VAL A 220 14.08 7.69 -9.69
C VAL A 220 13.33 9.01 -9.75
N GLN A 221 12.04 8.99 -10.15
CA GLN A 221 11.19 10.16 -10.16
C GLN A 221 11.04 10.74 -8.75
N SER A 222 10.82 9.89 -7.75
CA SER A 222 10.71 10.33 -6.36
C SER A 222 12.01 10.97 -5.89
N LEU A 223 13.15 10.35 -6.16
CA LEU A 223 14.47 10.88 -5.81
C LEU A 223 14.81 12.17 -6.56
N ALA A 224 14.44 12.28 -7.84
CA ALA A 224 14.59 13.50 -8.61
C ALA A 224 13.73 14.63 -8.06
N MET A 225 12.48 14.34 -7.66
CA MET A 225 11.61 15.31 -6.99
C MET A 225 12.22 15.79 -5.68
N GLU A 226 12.77 14.88 -4.86
CA GLU A 226 13.46 15.26 -3.62
C GLU A 226 14.65 16.19 -3.84
N VAL A 227 15.49 15.87 -4.83
CA VAL A 227 16.67 16.68 -5.17
C VAL A 227 16.27 18.04 -5.73
N LEU A 228 15.29 18.09 -6.64
CA LEU A 228 14.85 19.31 -7.30
C LEU A 228 14.06 20.24 -6.36
N LEU A 229 13.38 19.68 -5.35
CA LEU A 229 12.60 20.42 -4.36
C LEU A 229 13.39 20.74 -3.07
N PHE A 230 14.68 20.36 -3.00
CA PHE A 230 15.56 20.58 -1.84
C PHE A 230 15.01 20.00 -0.53
N THR A 231 14.45 18.80 -0.58
CA THR A 231 13.77 18.17 0.57
C THR A 231 14.48 16.94 1.12
N LEU A 232 15.70 16.71 0.65
CA LEU A 232 16.68 15.88 1.34
C LEU A 232 17.18 16.63 2.59
N TRP A 233 16.53 16.42 3.72
CA TRP A 233 16.99 16.87 5.06
C TRP A 233 17.81 15.78 5.75
#